data_AF-A0A6G1SSE7-F1
#
_entry.id   AF-A0A6G1SSE7-F1
#
_cell.length_a   1.000
_cell.length_b   1.000
_cell.length_c   1.000
_cell.angle_alpha   90.00
_cell.angle_beta   90.00
_cell.angle_gamma   90.00
#
_symmetry.space_group_name_H-M   'P 1'
#
loop_
_entity.id
_entity.type
_entity.pdbx_description
1 polymer ?
#
loop_
_entity_poly.entity_id
_entity_poly.type
_entity_poly.pdbx_seq_one_letter_code
_entity_poly.pdbx_strand_id
1 'polypeptide(L)' 'MTNALARCEFCTARPREEVAILRWVDDDRERLTLWLCGRHLERIRKAGDLGWPHRGKLHKIGWW' A
#
# COMPACT_ATOMS: atom_id res chain seq x y z
N MET A 1 -1.78 -6.00 23.30
CA MET A 1 -1.61 -6.90 22.15
C MET A 1 -0.21 -6.68 21.60
N THR A 2 0.64 -7.69 21.74
CA THR A 2 2.08 -7.63 21.44
C THR A 2 2.29 -7.30 19.97
N ASN A 3 2.97 -6.17 19.76
CA ASN A 3 3.41 -5.64 18.48
C ASN A 3 4.23 -6.69 17.72
N ALA A 4 3.57 -7.52 16.92
CA ALA A 4 4.24 -8.40 15.96
C ALA A 4 4.89 -7.48 14.93
N LEU A 5 6.15 -7.09 15.20
CA LEU A 5 7.02 -6.21 14.40
C LEU A 5 6.37 -5.85 13.07
N ALA A 6 5.63 -4.73 13.02
CA ALA A 6 4.98 -4.30 11.79
C ALA A 6 6.04 -4.35 10.67
N ARG A 7 5.70 -4.98 9.54
CA ARG A 7 6.55 -5.07 8.35
C ARG A 7 5.87 -4.29 7.25
N CYS A 8 6.66 -3.88 6.25
CA CYS A 8 6.06 -3.37 5.04
C CYS A 8 5.12 -4.43 4.43
N GLU A 9 3.95 -4.03 3.95
CA GLU A 9 3.02 -4.96 3.29
C GLU A 9 3.67 -5.69 2.10
N PHE A 10 4.56 -4.99 1.38
CA PHE A 10 5.15 -5.49 0.14
C PHE A 10 6.58 -6.04 0.28
N CYS A 11 7.17 -5.98 1.48
CA CYS A 11 8.48 -6.60 1.74
C CYS A 11 8.78 -6.76 3.24
N THR A 12 9.90 -7.38 3.58
CA THR A 12 10.29 -7.61 4.98
C THR A 12 10.92 -6.41 5.68
N ALA A 13 11.04 -5.26 5.01
CA ALA A 13 11.66 -4.06 5.59
C ALA A 13 10.81 -3.45 6.71
N ARG A 14 11.48 -2.73 7.63
CA ARG A 14 10.81 -1.94 8.67
C ARG A 14 9.90 -0.89 8.02
N PRO A 15 8.64 -0.78 8.43
CA PRO A 15 7.73 0.21 7.89
C PRO A 15 8.08 1.59 8.44
N ARG A 16 7.80 2.59 7.63
CA ARG A 16 7.99 4.00 7.93
C ARG A 16 6.69 4.61 8.45
N GLU A 17 5.57 4.26 7.81
CA GLU A 17 4.28 4.89 8.05
C GLU A 17 3.15 3.90 7.74
N GLU A 18 2.05 4.04 8.47
CA GLU A 18 0.78 3.38 8.18
C GLU A 18 -0.06 4.31 7.30
N VAL A 19 -0.45 3.86 6.11
CA VAL A 19 -1.16 4.68 5.14
C VAL A 19 -2.45 4.05 4.67
N ALA A 20 -3.46 4.89 4.49
CA ALA A 20 -4.72 4.48 3.90
C ALA A 20 -4.56 4.41 2.36
N ILE A 21 -4.97 3.29 1.77
CA ILE A 21 -4.86 3.01 0.35
C ILE A 21 -6.19 2.51 -0.24
N LEU A 22 -6.35 2.75 -1.54
CA LEU A 22 -7.31 2.06 -2.39
C LEU A 22 -6.58 0.93 -3.13
N ARG A 23 -7.11 -0.29 -3.06
CA ARG A 23 -6.65 -1.47 -3.80
C ARG A 23 -7.75 -1.93 -4.75
N TRP A 24 -7.42 -2.28 -5.99
CA TRP A 24 -8.44 -2.77 -6.92
C TRP A 24 -7.92 -3.76 -7.95
N VAL A 25 -8.87 -4.54 -8.48
CA VAL A 25 -8.74 -5.37 -9.69
C VAL A 25 -10.01 -5.14 -10.49
N ASP A 26 -9.86 -4.72 -11.75
CA ASP A 26 -11.00 -4.31 -12.59
C ASP A 26 -11.91 -3.30 -11.85
N ASP A 27 -13.18 -3.64 -11.63
CA ASP A 27 -14.16 -2.81 -10.92
C ASP A 27 -14.25 -3.08 -9.41
N ASP A 28 -13.59 -4.14 -8.91
CA ASP A 28 -13.61 -4.48 -7.48
C ASP A 28 -12.61 -3.62 -6.71
N ARG A 29 -13.13 -2.76 -5.83
CA ARG A 29 -12.36 -1.77 -5.07
C ARG A 29 -12.47 -2.03 -3.57
N GLU A 30 -11.31 -2.11 -2.95
CA GLU A 30 -11.14 -2.34 -1.52
C GLU A 30 -10.34 -1.19 -0.91
N ARG A 31 -10.75 -0.80 0.30
CA ARG A 31 -10.09 0.27 1.05
C ARG A 31 -9.39 -0.33 2.25
N LEU A 32 -8.09 -0.08 2.36
CA LEU A 32 -7.22 -0.73 3.34
C LEU A 32 -6.30 0.29 4.02
N THR A 33 -5.76 -0.11 5.16
CA THR A 33 -4.69 0.61 5.85
C THR A 33 -3.48 -0.31 5.92
N LEU A 34 -2.34 0.12 5.36
CA LEU A 34 -1.13 -0.69 5.23
C LEU A 34 0.09 -0.01 5.84
N TRP A 35 0.92 -0.80 6.52
CA TRP A 35 2.27 -0.37 6.91
C TRP A 35 3.21 -0.43 5.72
N LEU A 36 3.82 0.69 5.33
CA LEU A 36 4.72 0.77 4.18
C LEU A 36 6.11 1.25 4.58
N CYS A 37 7.15 0.63 4.00
CA CYS A 37 8.49 1.20 4.03
C CYS A 37 8.61 2.37 3.04
N GLY A 38 9.63 3.22 3.21
CA GLY A 38 9.82 4.40 2.36
C GLY A 38 9.86 4.09 0.86
N ARG A 39 10.46 2.95 0.48
CA ARG A 39 10.55 2.52 -0.93
C ARG A 39 9.19 2.26 -1.55
N HIS A 40 8.33 1.50 -0.88
CA HIS A 40 7.01 1.16 -1.43
C HIS A 40 6.03 2.31 -1.33
N LEU A 41 6.13 3.11 -0.27
CA LEU A 41 5.40 4.37 -0.16
C LEU A 41 5.70 5.27 -1.36
N GLU A 42 6.97 5.46 -1.72
CA GLU A 42 7.35 6.28 -2.88
C GLU A 42 6.86 5.69 -4.21
N ARG A 43 6.93 4.36 -4.40
CA ARG A 43 6.41 3.70 -5.60
C ARG A 43 4.92 3.95 -5.79
N ILE A 44 4.12 3.80 -4.73
CA ILE A 44 2.68 4.06 -4.80
C ILE A 44 2.40 5.54 -5.04
N ARG A 45 3.12 6.45 -4.36
CA ARG A 45 2.98 7.90 -4.59
C ARG A 45 3.27 8.27 -6.04
N LYS A 46 4.34 7.73 -6.62
CA LYS A 46 4.73 7.99 -8.02
C LYS A 46 3.71 7.46 -9.03
N ALA A 47 3.02 6.37 -8.71
CA ALA A 47 1.99 5.84 -9.60
C ALA A 47 0.72 6.70 -9.64
N GLY A 48 0.44 7.45 -8.57
CA GLY A 48 -0.70 8.38 -8.50
C GLY A 48 -2.02 7.68 -8.81
N ASP A 49 -2.82 8.29 -9.69
CA ASP A 49 -4.17 7.82 -10.04
C ASP A 49 -4.17 6.53 -10.88
N LEU A 50 -3.09 6.26 -11.60
CA LEU A 50 -2.95 5.01 -12.38
C LEU A 50 -2.85 3.78 -11.48
N GLY A 51 -2.40 3.98 -10.24
CA GLY A 51 -2.17 2.90 -9.29
C GLY A 51 -0.88 2.13 -9.56
N TRP A 52 -0.22 1.71 -8.49
CA TRP A 52 0.97 0.88 -8.56
C TRP A 52 0.57 -0.61 -8.64
N PRO A 53 1.00 -1.33 -9.70
CA PRO A 53 0.67 -2.74 -9.85
C PRO A 53 1.52 -3.62 -8.93
N HIS A 54 0.86 -4.50 -8.18
CA HIS A 54 1.49 -5.53 -7.36
C HIS A 54 0.61 -6.77 -7.23
N ARG A 55 1.14 -7.94 -7.59
CA ARG A 55 0.43 -9.24 -7.53
C ARG A 55 -0.97 -9.21 -8.17
N GLY A 56 -1.06 -8.59 -9.35
CA GLY A 56 -2.31 -8.50 -10.11
C GLY A 56 -3.32 -7.48 -9.57
N LYS A 57 -2.97 -6.70 -8.54
CA LYS A 57 -3.83 -5.63 -7.99
C LYS A 57 -3.15 -4.27 -8.13
N LEU A 58 -3.95 -3.24 -8.36
CA LEU A 58 -3.50 -1.85 -8.37
C LEU A 58 -3.65 -1.26 -6.97
N HIS A 59 -2.73 -0.38 -6.59
CA HIS A 59 -2.69 0.25 -5.26
C HIS A 59 -2.44 1.75 -5.41
N LYS A 60 -3.24 2.58 -4.73
CA LYS A 60 -3.12 4.04 -4.71
C LYS A 60 -3.21 4.53 -3.27
N ILE A 61 -2.45 5.57 -2.94
CA ILE A 61 -2.62 6.26 -1.66
C ILE A 61 -3.83 7.17 -1.74
N GLY A 62 -4.66 7.15 -0.71
CA GLY A 62 -5.88 7.93 -0.72
C GLY A 62 -7.05 7.19 -1.40
N TRP A 63 -8.20 7.85 -1.36
CA TRP A 63 -9.52 7.27 -1.69
C TRP A 63 -10.28 8.14 -2.70
N TRP A 64 -9.67 9.26 -3.09
CA TRP A 64 -10.20 10.29 -4.00
C TRP A 64 -9.56 10.13 -5.37
#